data_AF-A0A4P5XXB8-F1
#
_entry.id   AF-A0A4P5XXB8-F1
#
_cell.length_a   1.000
_cell.length_b   1.000
_cell.length_c   1.000
_cell.angle_alpha   90.00
_cell.angle_beta   90.00
_cell.angle_gamma   90.00
#
_symmetry.space_group_name_H-M   'P 1'
#
loop_
_entity.id
_entity.type
_entity.pdbx_description
1 polymer ?
#
loop_
_entity_poly.entity_id
_entity_poly.type
_entity_poly.pdbx_seq_one_letter_code
_entity_poly.pdbx_strand_id
1 'polypeptide(L)' 'MSASIFTRDLDRALRFAREVDAGNLHINWGTQWRADFMPYGGLKDSGTGKEGPRYAIREMTEEKMVVIH' A
#
# COMPACT_ATOMS: atom_id res chain seq x y z
N MET A 1 -9.80 -3.37 -0.30
CA MET A 1 -9.07 -2.31 -1.03
C MET A 1 -8.39 -1.34 -0.07
N SER A 2 -9.15 -0.61 0.75
CA SER A 2 -8.62 0.26 1.82
C SER A 2 -9.43 0.07 3.11
N ALA A 3 -8.81 0.34 4.26
CA ALA A 3 -9.44 0.32 5.57
C ALA A 3 -9.15 1.64 6.31
N SER A 4 -9.98 1.98 7.30
CA SER A 4 -9.69 3.08 8.22
C SER A 4 -10.13 2.75 9.64
N ILE A 5 -9.44 3.35 10.61
CA ILE A 5 -9.76 3.25 12.03
C ILE A 5 -9.70 4.63 12.66
N PHE A 6 -10.72 4.99 13.44
CA PHE A 6 -10.75 6.22 14.22
C PHE A 6 -10.55 5.88 15.70
N THR A 7 -9.41 6.25 16.25
CA THR A 7 -9.03 5.95 17.63
C THR A 7 -8.02 6.96 18.15
N ARG A 8 -8.08 7.23 19.46
CA ARG A 8 -7.05 7.99 20.20
C ARG A 8 -5.99 7.09 20.82
N ASP A 9 -6.23 5.79 20.85
CA ASP A 9 -5.35 4.76 21.39
C ASP A 9 -4.45 4.21 20.27
N LEU A 10 -3.15 4.48 20.39
CA LEU A 10 -2.14 4.09 19.40
C LEU A 10 -1.91 2.59 19.38
N ASP A 11 -1.98 1.91 20.52
CA ASP A 11 -1.75 0.47 20.60
C ASP A 11 -2.86 -0.29 19.88
N ARG A 12 -4.11 0.16 20.03
CA ARG A 12 -5.24 -0.37 19.24
C ARG A 12 -5.06 -0.11 17.75
N ALA A 13 -4.58 1.07 17.36
CA ALA A 13 -4.34 1.40 15.95
C ALA A 13 -3.26 0.49 15.34
N LEU A 14 -2.16 0.27 16.05
CA LEU A 14 -1.06 -0.58 15.61
C LEU A 14 -1.44 -2.05 15.57
N ARG A 15 -2.23 -2.54 16.54
CA ARG A 15 -2.75 -3.90 16.51
C ARG A 15 -3.64 -4.11 15.28
N PHE A 16 -4.59 -3.20 15.06
CA PHE A 16 -5.46 -3.24 13.90
C PHE A 16 -4.68 -3.20 12.58
N ALA A 17 -3.64 -2.37 12.50
CA ALA A 17 -2.77 -2.27 11.33
C ALA A 17 -2.04 -3.58 10.96
N ARG A 18 -1.80 -4.46 11.92
CA ARG A 18 -1.16 -5.77 11.69
C ARG A 18 -2.14 -6.85 11.31
N GLU A 19 -3.37 -6.75 11.80
CA GLU A 19 -4.40 -7.79 11.63
C GLU A 19 -5.28 -7.56 10.39
N VAL A 20 -5.40 -6.32 9.92
CA VAL A 20 -6.30 -5.98 8.81
C VAL A 20 -5.72 -6.41 7.47
N ASP A 21 -6.48 -7.21 6.73
CA ASP A 21 -6.20 -7.54 5.32
C ASP A 21 -6.62 -6.40 4.39
N ALA A 22 -5.91 -5.27 4.44
CA ALA A 22 -6.12 -4.13 3.54
C ALA A 22 -4.82 -3.61 2.94
N GLY A 23 -4.85 -3.27 1.65
CA GLY A 23 -3.67 -2.78 0.94
C GLY A 23 -3.28 -1.34 1.30
N ASN A 24 -4.20 -0.58 1.89
CA ASN A 24 -4.00 0.74 2.48
C ASN A 24 -4.82 0.85 3.77
N LEU A 25 -4.24 1.48 4.81
CA LEU A 25 -4.91 1.76 6.07
C LEU A 25 -4.72 3.23 6.44
N HIS A 26 -5.81 3.90 6.81
CA HIS A 26 -5.79 5.26 7.33
C HIS A 26 -6.20 5.29 8.80
N ILE A 27 -5.38 5.92 9.65
CA ILE A 27 -5.71 6.15 11.05
C ILE A 27 -6.22 7.58 11.17
N ASN A 28 -7.43 7.75 11.72
CA ASN A 28 -8.10 9.04 11.89
C ASN A 28 -8.33 9.82 10.58
N TRP A 29 -8.49 9.10 9.47
CA TRP A 29 -8.80 9.70 8.17
C TRP A 29 -9.70 8.79 7.32
N GLY A 30 -10.33 9.36 6.30
CA GLY A 30 -11.20 8.62 5.37
C GLY A 30 -10.41 7.69 4.44
N THR A 31 -11.05 6.59 4.03
CA THR A 31 -10.48 5.53 3.16
C THR A 31 -10.24 5.96 1.71
N GLN A 32 -10.75 7.13 1.30
CA GLN A 32 -10.61 7.67 -0.05
C GLN A 32 -9.37 8.55 -0.22
N TRP A 33 -8.66 8.87 0.87
CA TRP A 33 -7.49 9.72 0.76
C TRP A 33 -6.37 8.96 0.06
N ARG A 34 -5.81 9.60 -0.97
CA ARG A 34 -4.71 9.11 -1.77
C ARG A 34 -3.77 10.27 -2.03
N ALA A 35 -2.47 10.03 -1.85
CA ALA A 35 -1.44 10.88 -2.42
C ALA A 35 -0.88 10.19 -3.67
N ASP A 36 -0.71 10.90 -4.78
CA ASP A 36 -0.38 10.28 -6.08
C ASP A 36 0.94 9.49 -6.06
N PHE A 37 1.89 9.90 -5.22
CA PHE A 37 3.18 9.25 -5.05
C PHE A 37 3.17 8.06 -4.08
N MET A 38 2.09 7.84 -3.32
CA MET A 38 2.03 6.75 -2.35
C MET A 38 1.83 5.40 -3.05
N PRO A 39 2.35 4.30 -2.48
CA PRO A 39 1.98 2.97 -2.93
C PRO A 39 0.47 2.79 -2.77
N TYR A 40 -0.24 2.50 -3.86
CA TYR A 40 -1.68 2.29 -3.81
C TYR A 40 -2.07 0.98 -4.49
N GLY A 41 -2.79 0.11 -3.81
CA GLY A 41 -3.24 -1.14 -4.42
C GLY A 41 -3.83 -2.08 -3.38
N GLY A 42 -4.72 -2.96 -3.81
CA GLY A 42 -5.40 -3.92 -2.93
C GLY A 42 -4.51 -5.03 -2.39
N LEU A 43 -5.08 -5.85 -1.53
CA LEU A 43 -4.58 -7.18 -1.16
C LEU A 43 -5.61 -8.22 -1.63
N LYS A 44 -5.16 -9.45 -1.91
CA LYS A 44 -6.01 -10.58 -2.33
C LYS A 44 -6.86 -10.22 -3.57
N ASP A 45 -8.15 -10.49 -3.53
CA ASP A 45 -9.08 -10.26 -4.65
C ASP A 45 -9.28 -8.76 -4.97
N SER A 46 -8.76 -7.85 -4.15
CA SER A 46 -8.90 -6.40 -4.38
C SER A 46 -7.81 -5.77 -5.24
N GLY A 47 -6.86 -6.56 -5.75
CA GLY A 47 -5.87 -6.12 -6.74
C GLY A 47 -4.54 -6.86 -6.67
N THR A 48 -3.84 -6.94 -7.80
CA THR A 48 -2.47 -7.47 -7.92
C THR A 48 -1.53 -6.31 -8.28
N GLY A 49 -0.40 -6.17 -7.58
CA GLY A 49 0.56 -5.08 -7.78
C GLY A 49 0.27 -3.83 -6.93
N LYS A 50 1.16 -2.83 -7.04
CA LYS A 50 1.03 -1.52 -6.40
C LYS A 50 1.21 -0.41 -7.44
N GLU A 51 0.29 0.53 -7.46
CA GLU A 51 0.37 1.78 -8.20
C GLU A 51 1.17 2.84 -7.44
N GLY A 52 1.35 3.99 -8.09
CA GLY A 52 2.23 5.09 -7.68
C GLY A 52 3.45 5.13 -8.60
N PRO A 53 3.94 6.31 -9.04
CA PRO A 53 4.96 6.42 -10.09
C PRO A 53 6.16 5.48 -9.94
N ARG A 54 6.72 5.36 -8.73
CA ARG A 54 7.84 4.45 -8.45
C ARG A 54 7.49 2.97 -8.61
N TYR A 55 6.31 2.56 -8.18
CA TYR A 55 5.86 1.16 -8.20
C TYR A 55 5.37 0.78 -9.60
N ALA A 56 4.67 1.69 -10.28
CA ALA A 56 4.27 1.54 -11.67
C ALA A 56 5.48 1.39 -12.59
N ILE A 57 6.54 2.20 -12.41
CA ILE A 57 7.78 2.03 -13.18
C ILE A 57 8.34 0.62 -12.97
N ARG A 58 8.43 0.14 -11.72
CA ARG A 58 8.94 -1.21 -11.42
C ARG A 58 8.10 -2.32 -12.07
N GLU A 59 6.78 -2.22 -12.03
CA GLU A 59 5.87 -3.19 -12.67
C GLU A 59 5.96 -3.13 -14.21
N MET A 60 6.35 -1.99 -14.79
CA MET A 60 6.45 -1.78 -16.23
C MET A 60 7.88 -1.94 -16.79
N THR A 61 8.86 -2.29 -15.94
CA THR A 61 10.27 -2.42 -16.35
C THR A 61 10.87 -3.73 -15.90
N GLU A 62 11.73 -4.32 -16.73
CA GLU A 62 12.49 -5.53 -16.41
C GLU A 62 13.96 -5.19 -16.15
N GLU A 63 14.54 -5.78 -15.10
CA GLU A 63 15.97 -5.62 -14.79
C GLU A 63 16.81 -6.56 -15.68
N LYS A 64 17.75 -5.99 -16.44
CA LYS A 64 18.72 -6.76 -17.22
C LYS A 64 20.10 -6.67 -16.55
N MET A 65 20.55 -7.78 -15.97
CA MET A 65 21.91 -7.91 -15.45
C MET A 65 22.90 -8.16 -16.60
N VAL A 66 24.00 -7.41 -16.63
CA VAL A 66 25.12 -7.61 -17.56
C VAL A 66 26.41 -7.76 -16.75
N VAL A 67 27.13 -8.84 -16.98
CA VAL A 67 28.44 -9.12 -16.37
C VAL A 67 29.48 -9.13 -17.49
N ILE A 68 30.58 -8.40 -17.30
CA ILE A 68 31.72 -8.35 -18.23
C ILE A 68 32.96 -8.76 -17.44
N HIS A 69 33.75 -9.68 -17.99
CA HIS A 69 35.03 -10.15 -17.46
C HIS A 69 36.20 -9.56 -18.24
#